data_AF-A0A8I0VMR2-F1
#
_entry.id   AF-A0A8I0VMR2-F1
#
_cell.length_a   1.000
_cell.length_b   1.000
_cell.length_c   1.000
_cell.angle_alpha   90.00
_cell.angle_beta   90.00
_cell.angle_gamma   90.00
#
_symmetry.space_group_name_H-M   'P 1'
#
loop_
_entity.id
_entity.type
_entity.pdbx_description
1 polymer ?
#
loop_
_entity_poly.entity_id
_entity_poly.type
_entity_poly.pdbx_seq_one_letter_code
_entity_poly.pdbx_strand_id
1 'polypeptide(L)'
;MITSVVLKEFPFFQSFTMGEIDALLQSSDLIEKYIEGKYIIVQGSEQTEEVFILLQGEVEITDAANQHITYLNAGSLFGEISFITHQPRLTNVIAVGHVVVVRIDKKSVEKVDAQLQIRIKDGLIDTLVSRLVDMNHKMVEKDRANLALVKALRDLGQNPELE
;
A
#
# COMPACT_ATOMS: atom_id res chain seq x y z
N MET A 1 14.01 18.64 -7.06
CA MET A 1 14.74 17.59 -6.31
C MET A 1 13.90 17.28 -5.08
N ILE A 2 13.59 16.01 -4.81
CA ILE A 2 12.86 15.63 -3.59
C ILE A 2 13.83 15.77 -2.41
N THR A 3 13.40 16.41 -1.34
CA THR A 3 14.23 16.68 -0.14
C THR A 3 13.71 15.91 1.06
N SER A 4 14.55 15.72 2.06
CA SER A 4 14.14 15.13 3.35
C SER A 4 12.98 15.87 4.00
N VAL A 5 12.95 17.21 3.87
CA VAL A 5 11.83 18.05 4.32
C VAL A 5 10.51 17.63 3.68
N VAL A 6 10.49 17.39 2.36
CA VAL A 6 9.27 16.95 1.66
C VAL A 6 8.87 15.54 2.09
N LEU A 7 9.83 14.62 2.22
CA LEU A 7 9.54 13.25 2.62
C LEU A 7 8.98 13.15 4.04
N LYS A 8 9.37 14.07 4.93
CA LYS A 8 8.91 14.11 6.32
C LYS A 8 7.39 14.26 6.49
N GLU A 9 6.72 14.81 5.49
CA GLU A 9 5.26 14.98 5.47
C GLU A 9 4.52 13.63 5.28
N PHE A 10 5.20 12.61 4.76
CA PHE A 10 4.60 11.31 4.48
C PHE A 10 4.60 10.41 5.73
N PRO A 11 3.50 9.70 6.03
CA PRO A 11 3.36 8.91 7.25
C PRO A 11 4.54 7.99 7.56
N PHE A 12 5.05 7.30 6.53
CA PHE A 12 6.18 6.39 6.67
C PHE A 12 7.45 7.05 7.22
N PHE A 13 7.73 8.31 6.87
CA PHE A 13 8.94 9.02 7.28
C PHE A 13 8.74 9.90 8.53
N GLN A 14 7.53 9.99 9.08
CA GLN A 14 7.24 10.85 10.22
C GLN A 14 8.06 10.50 11.46
N SER A 15 8.46 9.24 11.63
CA SER A 15 9.33 8.83 12.72
C SER A 15 10.82 9.13 12.42
N PHE A 16 11.24 9.19 11.15
CA PHE A 16 12.65 9.25 10.77
C PHE A 16 13.29 10.62 11.04
N THR A 17 14.50 10.70 11.59
CA THR A 17 15.23 11.96 11.65
C THR A 17 15.55 12.48 10.25
N MET A 18 15.81 13.79 10.09
CA MET A 18 16.19 14.32 8.78
C MET A 18 17.47 13.66 8.24
N GLY A 19 18.45 13.40 9.12
CA GLY A 19 19.70 12.71 8.75
C GLY A 19 19.47 11.26 8.30
N GLU A 20 18.51 10.56 8.89
CA GLU A 20 18.11 9.21 8.45
C GLU A 20 17.47 9.24 7.05
N ILE A 21 16.61 10.23 6.77
CA ILE A 21 16.02 10.40 5.45
C ILE A 21 17.09 10.77 4.42
N ASP A 22 18.02 11.67 4.78
CA ASP A 22 19.13 12.05 3.92
C ASP A 22 20.05 10.85 3.62
N ALA A 23 20.32 10.00 4.62
CA ALA A 23 21.10 8.78 4.44
C ALA A 23 20.42 7.79 3.48
N LEU A 24 19.09 7.65 3.54
CA LEU A 24 18.32 6.90 2.55
C LEU A 24 18.43 7.53 1.16
N LEU A 25 18.22 8.83 1.03
CA LEU A 25 18.29 9.54 -0.26
C LEU A 25 19.67 9.46 -0.94
N GLN A 26 20.74 9.22 -0.18
CA GLN A 26 22.09 9.04 -0.72
C GLN A 26 22.34 7.64 -1.34
N SER A 27 21.51 6.63 -1.05
CA SER A 27 21.87 5.24 -1.34
C SER A 27 21.69 4.78 -2.80
N SER A 28 21.01 5.56 -3.67
CA SER A 28 20.90 5.50 -5.16
C SER A 28 19.55 6.07 -5.61
N ASP A 29 19.19 6.01 -6.91
CA ASP A 29 17.96 6.55 -7.53
C ASP A 29 16.66 5.98 -6.92
N LEU A 30 16.30 6.39 -5.70
CA LEU A 30 15.09 5.95 -5.01
C LEU A 30 13.81 6.49 -5.68
N ILE A 31 13.90 7.52 -6.52
CA ILE A 31 12.71 8.16 -7.09
C ILE A 31 12.42 7.58 -8.46
N GLU A 32 11.29 6.88 -8.56
CA GLU A 32 10.78 6.37 -9.83
C GLU A 32 9.51 7.11 -10.23
N LYS A 33 9.31 7.24 -11.55
CA LYS A 33 8.15 7.92 -12.14
C LYS A 33 7.46 6.99 -13.12
N TYR A 34 6.14 6.96 -13.03
CA TYR A 34 5.28 6.13 -13.84
C TYR A 34 4.23 6.98 -14.54
N ILE A 35 3.81 6.52 -15.72
CA ILE A 35 2.72 7.11 -16.50
C ILE A 35 1.50 6.19 -16.44
N GLU A 36 0.34 6.72 -16.81
CA GLU A 36 -0.95 6.02 -16.88
C GLU A 36 -0.83 4.59 -17.42
N GLY A 37 -1.46 3.64 -16.71
CA GLY A 37 -1.55 2.24 -17.11
C GLY A 37 -0.25 1.44 -16.97
N LYS A 38 0.86 2.03 -16.50
CA LYS A 38 2.10 1.28 -16.25
C LYS A 38 2.01 0.47 -14.96
N TYR A 39 2.38 -0.79 -15.07
CA TYR A 39 2.54 -1.66 -13.90
C TYR A 39 3.81 -1.28 -13.15
N ILE A 40 3.64 -1.00 -11.87
CA ILE A 40 4.71 -0.80 -10.88
C ILE A 40 5.04 -2.16 -10.26
N ILE A 41 4.01 -2.96 -9.96
CA ILE A 41 4.12 -4.33 -9.49
C ILE A 41 3.24 -5.21 -10.37
N VAL A 42 3.77 -6.37 -10.77
CA VAL A 42 3.04 -7.42 -11.48
C VAL A 42 2.86 -8.61 -10.55
N GLN A 43 1.63 -9.06 -10.39
CA GLN A 43 1.30 -10.24 -9.60
C GLN A 43 2.04 -11.48 -10.11
N GLY A 44 2.50 -12.32 -9.18
CA GLY A 44 3.27 -13.53 -9.46
C GLY A 44 4.74 -13.28 -9.77
N SER A 45 5.19 -12.02 -9.84
CA SER A 45 6.61 -11.72 -9.97
C SER A 45 7.39 -12.18 -8.73
N GLU A 46 8.53 -12.83 -8.97
CA GLU A 46 9.51 -13.24 -7.95
C GLU A 46 10.40 -12.08 -7.48
N GLN A 47 10.34 -10.92 -8.17
CA GLN A 47 11.04 -9.72 -7.74
C GLN A 47 10.28 -9.07 -6.58
N THR A 48 10.74 -9.38 -5.37
CA THR A 48 10.05 -9.07 -4.11
C THR A 48 10.89 -8.22 -3.17
N GLU A 49 12.13 -7.90 -3.54
CA GLU A 49 13.08 -7.19 -2.67
C GLU A 49 12.91 -5.67 -2.63
N GLU A 50 11.78 -5.13 -3.11
CA GLU A 50 11.49 -3.71 -2.99
C GLU A 50 10.08 -3.39 -2.45
N VAL A 51 9.98 -2.26 -1.75
CA VAL A 51 8.74 -1.61 -1.35
C VAL A 51 8.68 -0.21 -1.95
N PHE A 52 7.47 0.34 -2.02
CA PHE A 52 7.25 1.65 -2.62
C PHE A 52 6.43 2.53 -1.70
N ILE A 53 6.77 3.81 -1.64
CA ILE A 53 5.98 4.86 -0.99
C ILE A 53 5.47 5.80 -2.08
N LEU A 54 4.16 5.91 -2.22
CA LEU A 54 3.50 6.78 -3.19
C LEU A 54 3.64 8.25 -2.76
N LEU A 55 4.41 9.03 -3.51
CA LEU A 55 4.63 10.44 -3.24
C LEU A 55 3.60 11.35 -3.91
N GLN A 56 3.20 10.98 -5.12
CA GLN A 56 2.27 11.75 -5.92
C GLN A 56 1.46 10.81 -6.83
N GLY A 57 0.20 11.17 -7.04
CA GLY A 57 -0.72 10.44 -7.91
C GLY A 57 -1.53 9.40 -7.15
N GLU A 58 -2.10 8.49 -7.91
CA GLU A 58 -2.92 7.38 -7.44
C GLU A 58 -2.46 6.09 -8.11
N VAL A 59 -2.61 4.95 -7.43
CA VAL A 59 -2.38 3.64 -8.04
C VAL A 59 -3.60 2.75 -7.83
N GLU A 60 -3.88 1.94 -8.83
CA GLU A 60 -4.90 0.90 -8.78
C GLU A 60 -4.29 -0.44 -8.37
N ILE A 61 -4.95 -1.13 -7.43
CA ILE A 61 -4.60 -2.48 -7.02
C ILE A 61 -5.60 -3.44 -7.65
N THR A 62 -5.10 -4.44 -8.37
CA THR A 62 -5.93 -5.48 -8.99
C THR A 62 -5.41 -6.88 -8.70
N ASP A 63 -6.27 -7.89 -8.85
CA ASP A 63 -5.87 -9.30 -8.80
C ASP A 63 -5.37 -9.82 -10.18
N ALA A 64 -5.11 -11.13 -10.27
CA ALA A 64 -4.60 -11.78 -11.48
C ALA A 64 -5.59 -11.73 -12.66
N ALA A 65 -6.89 -11.57 -12.39
CA ALA A 65 -7.93 -11.41 -13.41
C ALA A 65 -8.13 -9.93 -13.79
N ASN A 66 -7.27 -9.02 -13.31
CA ASN A 66 -7.41 -7.57 -13.38
C ASN A 66 -8.72 -7.06 -12.75
N GLN A 67 -9.27 -7.79 -11.78
CA GLN A 67 -10.40 -7.30 -11.01
C GLN A 67 -9.91 -6.25 -10.02
N HIS A 68 -10.59 -5.10 -10.02
CA HIS A 68 -10.33 -4.00 -9.09
C HIS A 68 -10.46 -4.45 -7.63
N ILE A 69 -9.44 -4.16 -6.81
CA ILE A 69 -9.46 -4.38 -5.36
C ILE A 69 -9.65 -3.04 -4.63
N THR A 70 -8.78 -2.06 -4.92
CA THR A 70 -8.83 -0.72 -4.31
C THR A 70 -7.94 0.25 -5.07
N TYR A 71 -8.14 1.56 -4.86
CA TYR A 71 -7.13 2.58 -5.15
C TYR A 71 -6.29 2.90 -3.91
N LEU A 72 -5.04 3.31 -4.11
CA LEU A 72 -4.17 3.89 -3.09
C LEU A 72 -3.72 5.29 -3.52
N ASN A 73 -3.73 6.21 -2.55
CA ASN A 73 -3.39 7.63 -2.76
C ASN A 73 -1.99 7.95 -2.22
N ALA A 74 -1.46 9.12 -2.59
CA ALA A 74 -0.22 9.65 -2.02
C ALA A 74 -0.19 9.56 -0.48
N GLY A 75 0.95 9.15 0.09
CA GLY A 75 1.05 8.73 1.48
C GLY A 75 1.09 7.22 1.66
N SER A 76 0.53 6.45 0.73
CA SER A 76 0.42 5.00 0.85
C SER A 76 1.75 4.30 0.58
N LEU A 77 2.07 3.31 1.40
CA LEU A 77 3.16 2.37 1.17
C LEU A 77 2.62 1.08 0.55
N PHE A 78 3.26 0.48 -0.45
CA PHE A 78 2.79 -0.77 -1.06
C PHE A 78 3.94 -1.71 -1.46
N GLY A 79 3.61 -2.99 -1.66
CA GLY A 79 4.58 -4.05 -1.97
C GLY A 79 5.28 -4.64 -0.74
N GLU A 80 4.91 -4.21 0.47
CA GLU A 80 5.54 -4.63 1.72
C GLU A 80 5.32 -6.09 2.07
N ILE A 81 4.16 -6.66 1.70
CA ILE A 81 3.85 -8.05 2.06
C ILE A 81 4.90 -8.97 1.46
N SER A 82 5.10 -8.92 0.15
CA SER A 82 6.11 -9.74 -0.53
C SER A 82 7.54 -9.42 -0.09
N PHE A 83 7.82 -8.15 0.23
CA PHE A 83 9.13 -7.75 0.76
C PHE A 83 9.45 -8.41 2.09
N ILE A 84 8.45 -8.54 2.98
CA ILE A 84 8.61 -9.15 4.31
C ILE A 84 8.54 -10.67 4.24
N THR A 85 7.61 -11.23 3.48
CA THR A 85 7.34 -12.67 3.46
C THR A 85 8.20 -13.43 2.47
N HIS A 86 8.89 -12.74 1.56
CA HIS A 86 9.63 -13.32 0.44
C HIS A 86 8.77 -14.22 -0.47
N GLN A 87 7.46 -13.95 -0.50
CA GLN A 87 6.53 -14.62 -1.40
C GLN A 87 6.33 -13.81 -2.68
N PRO A 88 6.00 -14.45 -3.82
CA PRO A 88 5.68 -13.75 -5.06
C PRO A 88 4.67 -12.62 -4.85
N ARG A 89 4.73 -11.59 -5.70
CA ARG A 89 3.82 -10.44 -5.64
C ARG A 89 2.36 -10.91 -5.63
N LEU A 90 1.59 -10.50 -4.63
CA LEU A 90 0.22 -10.99 -4.42
C LEU A 90 -0.84 -10.31 -5.29
N THR A 91 -0.56 -9.10 -5.75
CA THR A 91 -1.47 -8.23 -6.49
C THR A 91 -0.69 -7.42 -7.54
N ASN A 92 -1.41 -6.91 -8.53
CA ASN A 92 -0.87 -5.90 -9.44
C ASN A 92 -0.98 -4.52 -8.78
N VAL A 93 -0.05 -3.63 -9.14
CA VAL A 93 -0.13 -2.20 -8.81
C VAL A 93 0.10 -1.41 -10.09
N ILE A 94 -0.89 -0.63 -10.50
CA ILE A 94 -0.93 0.04 -11.81
C ILE A 94 -1.05 1.55 -11.57
N ALA A 95 -0.23 2.34 -12.25
CA ALA A 95 -0.26 3.79 -12.14
C ALA A 95 -1.55 4.37 -12.75
N VAL A 96 -2.22 5.24 -12.00
CA VAL A 96 -3.34 6.07 -12.45
C VAL A 96 -2.82 7.50 -12.61
N GLY A 97 -2.73 7.95 -13.85
CA GLY A 97 -2.14 9.21 -14.25
C GLY A 97 -0.62 9.26 -14.08
N HIS A 98 -0.11 10.41 -13.64
CA HIS A 98 1.29 10.59 -13.32
C HIS A 98 1.58 10.21 -11.87
N VAL A 99 2.39 9.17 -11.70
CA VAL A 99 2.76 8.63 -10.40
C VAL A 99 4.24 8.86 -10.11
N VAL A 100 4.54 9.27 -8.89
CA VAL A 100 5.92 9.38 -8.36
C VAL A 100 6.01 8.56 -7.09
N VAL A 101 7.03 7.71 -6.98
CA VAL A 101 7.24 6.84 -5.82
C VAL A 101 8.67 6.96 -5.28
N VAL A 102 8.84 6.72 -3.99
CA VAL A 102 10.12 6.27 -3.42
C VAL A 102 10.14 4.76 -3.48
N ARG A 103 11.09 4.17 -4.19
CA ARG A 103 11.39 2.73 -4.15
C ARG A 103 12.51 2.51 -3.13
N ILE A 104 12.28 1.64 -2.16
CA ILE A 104 13.29 1.19 -1.20
C ILE A 104 13.53 -0.30 -1.44
N ASP A 105 14.75 -0.66 -1.84
CA ASP A 105 15.15 -2.05 -2.01
C ASP A 105 15.92 -2.59 -0.79
N LYS A 106 15.98 -3.92 -0.68
CA LYS A 106 16.66 -4.62 0.42
C LYS A 106 18.13 -4.20 0.54
N LYS A 107 18.82 -4.02 -0.59
CA LYS A 107 20.23 -3.61 -0.61
C LYS A 107 20.43 -2.21 -0.04
N SER A 108 19.48 -1.30 -0.25
CA SER A 108 19.51 0.05 0.33
C SER A 108 19.29 0.00 1.84
N VAL A 109 18.40 -0.87 2.31
CA VAL A 109 18.19 -1.13 3.75
C VAL A 109 19.45 -1.72 4.40
N GLU A 110 20.15 -2.64 3.73
CA GLU A 110 21.37 -3.25 4.26
C GLU A 110 22.58 -2.28 4.34
N LYS A 111 22.55 -1.19 3.57
CA LYS A 111 23.62 -0.17 3.56
C LYS A 111 23.49 0.87 4.66
N VAL A 112 22.31 1.02 5.26
CA VAL A 112 22.09 1.97 6.36
C VAL A 112 22.38 1.33 7.72
N ASP A 113 22.60 2.16 8.73
CA ASP A 113 22.89 1.69 10.08
C ASP A 113 21.71 0.93 10.72
N ALA A 114 22.00 0.19 11.78
CA ALA A 114 21.02 -0.67 12.45
C ALA A 114 19.82 0.10 13.03
N GLN A 115 19.99 1.36 13.47
CA GLN A 115 18.87 2.15 13.99
C GLN A 115 17.91 2.49 12.86
N LEU A 116 18.44 2.93 11.73
CA LEU A 116 17.61 3.22 10.55
C LEU A 116 16.92 1.97 9.99
N GLN A 117 17.59 0.81 10.00
CA GLN A 117 16.94 -0.46 9.65
C GLN A 117 15.75 -0.78 10.56
N ILE A 118 15.86 -0.52 11.87
CA ILE A 118 14.76 -0.71 12.81
C ILE A 118 13.62 0.25 12.48
N ARG A 119 13.89 1.53 12.19
CA ARG A 119 12.85 2.51 11.81
C ARG A 119 12.11 2.13 10.55
N ILE A 120 12.81 1.59 9.56
CA ILE A 120 12.20 1.06 8.33
C ILE A 120 11.26 -0.09 8.66
N LYS A 121 11.72 -1.06 9.47
CA LYS A 121 10.88 -2.20 9.89
C LYS A 121 9.66 -1.75 10.69
N ASP A 122 9.82 -0.81 11.62
CA ASP A 122 8.73 -0.24 12.40
C ASP A 122 7.70 0.45 11.48
N GLY A 123 8.14 1.25 10.50
CA GLY A 123 7.24 1.89 9.53
C GLY A 123 6.46 0.88 8.68
N LEU A 124 7.06 -0.25 8.31
CA LEU A 124 6.37 -1.34 7.63
C LEU A 124 5.32 -2.01 8.54
N ILE A 125 5.68 -2.26 9.79
CA ILE A 125 4.77 -2.86 10.79
C ILE A 125 3.58 -1.94 11.04
N ASP A 126 3.80 -0.65 11.28
CA ASP A 126 2.74 0.33 11.52
C ASP A 126 1.78 0.41 10.33
N THR A 127 2.31 0.36 9.11
CA THR A 127 1.52 0.31 7.88
C THR A 127 0.63 -0.95 7.84
N LEU A 128 1.20 -2.12 8.12
CA LEU A 128 0.46 -3.39 8.14
C LEU A 128 -0.61 -3.43 9.24
N VAL A 129 -0.30 -2.90 10.42
CA VAL A 129 -1.24 -2.80 11.55
C VAL A 129 -2.41 -1.88 11.18
N SER A 130 -2.14 -0.69 10.65
CA SER A 130 -3.19 0.23 10.20
C SER A 130 -4.09 -0.44 9.16
N ARG A 131 -3.50 -1.13 8.18
CA ARG A 131 -4.27 -1.86 7.15
C ARG A 131 -5.13 -2.97 7.74
N LEU A 132 -4.60 -3.74 8.68
CA LEU A 132 -5.34 -4.82 9.33
C LEU A 132 -6.54 -4.27 10.10
N VAL A 133 -6.35 -3.17 10.83
CA VAL A 133 -7.42 -2.48 11.56
C VAL A 133 -8.48 -1.97 10.57
N ASP A 134 -8.08 -1.29 9.50
CA ASP A 134 -9.00 -0.76 8.49
C ASP A 134 -9.80 -1.87 7.78
N MET A 135 -9.13 -2.97 7.40
CA MET A 135 -9.79 -4.12 6.78
C MET A 135 -10.78 -4.78 7.74
N ASN A 136 -10.42 -4.94 9.01
CA ASN A 136 -11.32 -5.51 10.02
C ASN A 136 -12.55 -4.62 10.21
N HIS A 137 -12.39 -3.30 10.26
CA HIS A 137 -13.53 -2.38 10.34
C HIS A 137 -14.46 -2.51 9.13
N LYS A 138 -13.90 -2.48 7.91
CA LYS A 138 -14.67 -2.65 6.66
C LYS A 138 -15.41 -4.00 6.62
N MET A 139 -14.78 -5.07 7.11
CA MET A 139 -15.40 -6.39 7.17
C MET A 139 -16.62 -6.39 8.10
N VAL A 140 -16.51 -5.82 9.30
CA VAL A 140 -17.62 -5.70 10.26
C VAL A 140 -18.78 -4.89 9.68
N GLU A 141 -18.50 -3.79 8.98
CA GLU A 141 -19.53 -2.98 8.33
C GLU A 141 -20.26 -3.75 7.22
N LYS A 142 -19.50 -4.49 6.39
CA LYS A 142 -20.06 -5.32 5.32
C LYS A 142 -20.95 -6.43 5.88
N ASP A 143 -20.54 -7.09 6.96
CA ASP A 143 -21.34 -8.11 7.63
C ASP A 143 -22.65 -7.55 8.19
N ARG A 144 -22.61 -6.37 8.80
CA ARG A 144 -23.82 -5.68 9.28
C ARG A 144 -24.76 -5.30 8.15
N ALA A 145 -24.23 -4.74 7.05
CA ALA A 145 -25.03 -4.39 5.88
C ALA A 145 -25.68 -5.63 5.24
N ASN A 146 -24.93 -6.73 5.15
CA ASN A 146 -25.45 -7.98 4.61
C ASN A 146 -26.58 -8.56 5.48
N LEU A 147 -26.42 -8.54 6.81
CA LEU A 147 -27.47 -8.99 7.73
C LEU A 147 -28.74 -8.14 7.61
N ALA A 148 -28.61 -6.81 7.49
CA ALA A 148 -29.73 -5.91 7.28
C ALA A 148 -30.46 -6.19 5.96
N LEU A 149 -29.72 -6.44 4.88
CA LEU A 149 -30.28 -6.81 3.57
C LEU A 149 -31.05 -8.13 3.63
N VAL A 150 -30.46 -9.18 4.22
CA VAL A 150 -31.11 -10.49 4.36
C VAL A 150 -32.42 -10.36 5.15
N LYS A 151 -32.44 -9.53 6.20
CA LYS A 151 -33.65 -9.26 6.97
C LYS A 151 -34.72 -8.56 6.12
N ALA A 152 -34.35 -7.51 5.38
CA ALA A 152 -35.28 -6.77 4.53
C ALA A 152 -35.89 -7.65 3.42
N LEU A 153 -35.08 -8.52 2.78
CA LEU A 153 -35.56 -9.44 1.75
C LEU A 153 -36.54 -10.47 2.32
N ARG A 154 -36.29 -10.98 3.53
CA ARG A 154 -37.21 -11.89 4.22
C ARG A 154 -38.54 -11.20 4.53
N ASP A 155 -38.49 -9.96 5.01
CA ASP A 155 -39.69 -9.20 5.38
C ASP A 155 -40.54 -8.86 4.13
N LEU A 156 -39.92 -8.62 2.96
CA LEU A 156 -40.61 -8.46 1.66
C LEU A 156 -41.27 -9.74 1.16
N GLY A 157 -40.61 -10.89 1.31
CA GLY A 157 -41.14 -12.20 0.89
C GLY A 157 -42.29 -12.72 1.76
N GLN A 158 -42.55 -12.10 2.92
CA GLN A 158 -43.67 -12.41 3.81
C GLN A 158 -44.86 -11.46 3.66
N ASN A 159 -44.86 -10.55 2.67
CA ASN A 159 -45.95 -9.59 2.48
C ASN A 159 -47.22 -10.28 1.90
N PRO A 160 -48.34 -10.37 2.64
CA PRO A 160 -49.55 -11.05 2.20
C PRO A 160 -50.38 -10.26 1.17
N GLU A 161 -50.04 -9.00 0.88
CA GLU A 161 -50.83 -8.10 0.02
C GLU A 161 -50.61 -8.29 -1.50
N LEU A 162 -50.02 -9.41 -1.92
CA LEU A 162 -49.80 -9.77 -3.34
C LEU A 162 -50.67 -10.94 -3.84
N GLU A 163 -51.61 -11.44 -3.03
CA GLU A 163 -52.71 -12.32 -3.48
C GLU A 163 -54.01 -11.51 -3.71
#